data_AF-X0W3F7-F1
#
_entry.id   AF-X0W3F7-F1
#
_cell.length_a   1.000
_cell.length_b   1.000
_cell.length_c   1.000
_cell.angle_alpha   90.00
_cell.angle_beta   90.00
_cell.angle_gamma   90.00
#
_symmetry.space_group_name_H-M   'P 1'
#
loop_
_entity.id
_entity.type
_entity.pdbx_description
1 polymer ?
#
loop_
_entity_poly.entity_id
_entity_poly.type
_entity_poly.pdbx_seq_one_letter_code
_entity_poly.pdbx_strand_id
1 'polypeptide(L)'
;GVNFPARTVALVQSDRYDGHEFTNLTATDLHQMVGRAGRRGKDHIGFALIVPGLHQDPELIHELRDSPPEPLMSQIHINFSMTLNLLLSHTPTEVKDLLDHSFAAFQEKRAGSPVQRRWEEMLGVLNSALPRGVCDTGDPYEILENIEKRLETKKEKRVMTREIRNERRLRAYKPYLRPGRLCLHKNKGVYVIFHTYMDEGRLICAAHNIQETVRARKRKIRLRKVPFDKIRALYDYRVDLPEGYSLERLQALFDAIRRE
;
A
#
# COMPACT_ATOMS: atom_id res chain seq x y z
N GLY A 1 6.15 -43.73 8.63
CA GLY A 1 7.60 -44.01 8.83
C GLY A 1 7.79 -45.45 9.23
N VAL A 2 8.91 -46.07 8.82
CA VAL A 2 9.28 -47.43 9.20
C VAL A 2 9.62 -47.47 10.69
N ASN A 3 9.13 -48.47 11.44
CA ASN A 3 9.43 -48.61 12.86
C ASN A 3 10.79 -49.29 13.08
N PHE A 4 11.87 -48.55 12.82
CA PHE A 4 13.23 -49.05 12.93
C PHE A 4 14.08 -48.20 13.89
N PRO A 5 14.10 -48.51 15.20
CA PRO A 5 14.93 -47.80 16.17
C PRO A 5 16.41 -48.23 16.08
N ALA A 6 17.31 -47.28 16.32
CA ALA A 6 18.76 -47.49 16.30
C ALA A 6 19.36 -47.24 17.69
N ARG A 7 20.55 -47.78 17.96
CA ARG A 7 21.26 -47.48 19.23
C ARG A 7 21.71 -46.01 19.28
N THR A 8 22.20 -45.52 18.14
CA THR A 8 22.74 -44.17 17.96
C THR A 8 22.17 -43.56 16.70
N VAL A 9 21.83 -42.27 16.75
CA VAL A 9 21.44 -41.44 15.61
C VAL A 9 22.53 -40.40 15.39
N ALA A 10 22.92 -40.17 14.14
CA ALA A 10 23.87 -39.12 13.77
C ALA A 10 23.18 -38.07 12.91
N LEU A 11 23.23 -36.81 13.35
CA LEU A 11 22.74 -35.62 12.65
C LEU A 11 23.92 -34.96 11.93
N VAL A 12 23.85 -34.89 10.60
CA VAL A 12 24.92 -34.34 9.75
C VAL A 12 24.56 -32.95 9.19
N GLN A 13 23.26 -32.66 9.13
CA GLN A 13 22.72 -31.44 8.53
C GLN A 13 21.63 -30.85 9.43
N SER A 14 21.45 -29.53 9.35
CA SER A 14 20.44 -28.76 10.09
C SER A 14 19.26 -28.35 9.21
N ASP A 15 19.22 -28.82 7.97
CA ASP A 15 18.21 -28.52 6.95
C ASP A 15 17.66 -29.80 6.30
N ARG A 16 16.49 -29.67 5.66
CA ARG A 16 15.83 -30.73 4.89
C ARG A 16 15.28 -30.14 3.60
N TYR A 17 15.41 -30.89 2.51
CA TYR A 17 14.75 -30.57 1.24
C TYR A 17 13.28 -31.00 1.27
N ASP A 18 12.34 -30.09 1.03
CA ASP A 18 10.90 -30.36 1.06
C ASP A 18 10.29 -30.70 -0.31
N GLY A 19 11.10 -30.69 -1.36
CA GLY A 19 10.67 -30.86 -2.75
C GLY A 19 10.86 -29.61 -3.61
N HIS A 20 10.94 -28.43 -2.96
CA HIS A 20 11.12 -27.14 -3.62
C HIS A 20 12.37 -26.41 -3.15
N GLU A 21 12.61 -26.40 -1.84
CA GLU A 21 13.75 -25.69 -1.25
C GLU A 21 14.34 -26.44 -0.05
N PHE A 22 15.52 -26.00 0.36
CA PHE A 22 16.14 -26.44 1.61
C PHE A 22 15.60 -25.56 2.73
N THR A 23 14.85 -26.18 3.62
CA THR A 23 14.23 -25.53 4.77
C THR A 23 14.91 -26.03 6.05
N ASN A 24 15.13 -25.12 7.00
CA ASN A 24 15.67 -25.46 8.31
C ASN A 24 14.84 -26.54 9.00
N LEU A 25 15.50 -27.39 9.79
CA LEU A 25 14.80 -28.37 10.61
C LEU A 25 13.87 -27.68 11.61
N THR A 26 12.72 -28.32 11.83
CA THR A 26 11.75 -27.93 12.86
C THR A 26 12.05 -28.65 14.18
N ALA A 27 11.47 -28.18 15.29
CA ALA A 27 11.63 -28.85 16.59
C ALA A 27 11.04 -30.26 16.53
N THR A 28 9.88 -30.40 15.86
CA THR A 28 9.25 -31.70 15.60
C THR A 28 10.16 -32.61 14.78
N ASP A 29 10.80 -32.13 13.71
CA ASP A 29 11.71 -32.95 12.90
C ASP A 29 12.90 -33.44 13.74
N LEU A 30 13.54 -32.53 14.50
CA LEU A 30 14.68 -32.88 15.36
C LEU A 30 14.28 -33.92 16.40
N HIS A 31 13.18 -33.71 17.12
CA HIS A 31 12.70 -34.63 18.14
C HIS A 31 12.30 -35.99 17.55
N GLN A 32 11.70 -36.02 16.35
CA GLN A 32 11.39 -37.27 15.66
C GLN A 32 12.65 -38.04 15.24
N MET A 33 13.70 -37.34 14.80
CA MET A 33 14.98 -37.96 14.42
C MET A 33 15.71 -38.50 15.65
N VAL A 34 15.90 -37.66 16.68
CA VAL A 34 16.59 -38.03 17.92
C VAL A 34 15.81 -39.10 18.70
N GLY A 35 14.48 -39.08 18.64
CA GLY A 35 13.61 -40.09 19.25
C GLY A 35 13.75 -41.50 18.66
N ARG A 36 14.49 -41.68 17.56
CA ARG A 36 14.84 -43.00 17.03
C ARG A 36 16.05 -43.63 17.74
N ALA A 37 16.79 -42.86 18.54
CA ALA A 37 17.93 -43.34 19.30
C ALA A 37 17.47 -44.11 20.56
N GLY A 38 18.11 -45.24 20.81
CA GLY A 38 17.79 -46.16 21.90
C GLY A 38 16.74 -47.20 21.50
N ARG A 39 17.12 -48.48 21.55
CA ARG A 39 16.19 -49.59 21.29
C ARG A 39 15.59 -50.07 22.61
N ARG A 40 14.26 -49.97 22.72
CA ARG A 40 13.51 -50.41 23.91
C ARG A 40 13.84 -51.87 24.26
N GLY A 41 14.25 -52.10 25.52
CA GLY A 41 14.60 -53.42 26.05
C GLY A 41 15.97 -53.96 25.63
N LYS A 42 16.76 -53.20 24.85
CA LYS A 42 18.13 -53.58 24.46
C LYS A 42 19.17 -52.56 24.91
N ASP A 43 18.85 -51.27 24.81
CA ASP A 43 19.75 -50.19 25.20
C ASP A 43 19.20 -49.47 26.43
N HIS A 44 20.05 -49.18 27.43
CA HIS A 44 19.66 -48.39 28.61
C HIS A 44 19.59 -46.88 28.31
N ILE A 45 20.39 -46.42 27.35
CA ILE A 45 20.51 -45.02 26.96
C ILE A 45 20.66 -44.98 25.43
N GLY A 46 19.95 -44.04 24.78
CA GLY A 46 20.13 -43.73 23.36
C GLY A 46 21.10 -42.58 23.16
N PHE A 47 21.89 -42.61 22.09
CA PHE A 47 22.85 -41.55 21.78
C PHE A 47 22.43 -40.79 20.52
N ALA A 48 22.48 -39.45 20.59
CA ALA A 48 22.38 -38.59 19.42
C ALA A 48 23.70 -37.86 19.25
N LEU A 49 24.34 -38.04 18.09
CA LEU A 49 25.59 -37.40 17.72
C LEU A 49 25.31 -36.30 16.73
N ILE A 50 25.90 -35.13 16.92
CA ILE A 50 25.90 -34.05 15.94
C ILE A 50 27.27 -34.05 15.27
N VAL A 51 27.30 -34.24 13.96
CA VAL A 51 28.52 -34.28 13.15
C VAL A 51 28.63 -32.96 12.39
N PRO A 52 29.55 -32.06 12.78
CA PRO A 52 29.62 -30.71 12.20
C PRO A 52 29.93 -30.76 10.70
N GLY A 53 29.05 -30.14 9.89
CA GLY A 53 29.23 -29.91 8.47
C GLY A 53 29.44 -28.43 8.10
N LEU A 54 29.95 -28.17 6.89
CA LEU A 54 30.21 -26.81 6.39
C LEU A 54 28.97 -25.92 6.33
N HIS A 55 27.81 -26.50 6.03
CA HIS A 55 26.53 -25.81 5.85
C HIS A 55 25.56 -26.06 7.01
N GLN A 56 26.06 -26.60 8.11
CA GLN A 56 25.24 -26.87 9.28
C GLN A 56 25.22 -25.65 10.18
N ASP A 57 24.06 -25.38 10.76
CA ASP A 57 23.86 -24.37 11.81
C ASP A 57 23.77 -25.07 13.19
N PRO A 58 24.84 -25.04 14.01
CA PRO A 58 24.81 -25.65 15.34
C PRO A 58 23.97 -24.86 16.34
N GLU A 59 23.82 -23.55 16.15
CA GLU A 59 23.03 -22.68 17.03
C GLU A 59 21.56 -23.03 16.91
N LEU A 60 21.06 -23.18 15.68
CA LEU A 60 19.71 -23.69 15.41
C LEU A 60 19.44 -25.02 16.12
N ILE A 61 20.35 -26.01 16.00
CA ILE A 61 20.13 -27.32 16.63
C ILE A 61 20.08 -27.21 18.16
N HIS A 62 20.89 -26.31 18.74
CA HIS A 62 20.88 -26.05 20.17
C HIS A 62 19.54 -25.47 20.62
N GLU A 63 19.01 -24.48 19.90
CA GLU A 63 17.70 -23.88 20.19
C GLU A 63 16.56 -24.90 20.06
N LEU A 64 16.58 -25.72 19.01
CA LEU A 64 15.54 -26.72 18.74
C LEU A 64 15.50 -27.85 19.78
N ARG A 65 16.62 -28.15 20.46
CA ARG A 65 16.69 -29.23 21.46
C ARG A 65 15.65 -29.06 22.56
N ASP A 66 15.56 -27.86 23.11
CA ASP A 66 14.70 -27.55 24.26
C ASP A 66 13.39 -26.86 23.84
N SER A 67 13.23 -26.60 22.53
CA SER A 67 12.03 -26.00 21.98
C SER A 67 10.84 -26.97 21.99
N PRO A 68 9.62 -26.50 22.29
CA PRO A 68 8.43 -27.34 22.18
C PRO A 68 8.13 -27.69 20.71
N PRO A 69 7.56 -28.88 20.43
CA PRO A 69 7.08 -29.22 19.09
C PRO A 69 6.04 -28.20 18.60
N GLU A 70 6.04 -27.95 17.29
CA GLU A 70 5.11 -27.06 16.64
C GLU A 70 3.65 -27.54 16.83
N PRO A 71 2.68 -26.61 16.93
CA PRO A 71 1.28 -26.98 17.01
C PRO A 71 0.85 -27.71 15.73
N LEU A 72 -0.02 -28.70 15.87
CA LEU A 72 -0.63 -29.37 14.71
C LEU A 72 -1.47 -28.38 13.94
N MET A 73 -1.19 -28.22 12.64
CA MET A 73 -1.94 -27.37 11.73
C MET A 73 -2.80 -28.21 10.79
N SER A 74 -4.02 -27.77 10.51
CA SER A 74 -4.89 -28.43 9.56
C SER A 74 -4.29 -28.43 8.16
N GLN A 75 -4.28 -29.61 7.53
CA GLN A 75 -3.81 -29.83 6.16
C GLN A 75 -4.98 -30.03 5.18
N ILE A 76 -6.20 -29.69 5.59
CA ILE A 76 -7.37 -29.81 4.71
C ILE A 76 -7.27 -28.78 3.58
N HIS A 77 -7.34 -29.26 2.34
CA HIS A 77 -7.33 -28.42 1.15
C HIS A 77 -8.54 -28.78 0.30
N ILE A 78 -9.43 -27.81 0.08
CA ILE A 78 -10.61 -28.02 -0.76
C ILE A 78 -10.16 -28.01 -2.21
N ASN A 79 -10.24 -29.17 -2.86
CA ASN A 79 -9.92 -29.33 -4.28
C ASN A 79 -11.17 -29.75 -5.08
N PHE A 80 -11.07 -29.68 -6.41
CA PHE A 80 -12.21 -29.96 -7.30
C PHE A 80 -12.81 -31.35 -7.10
N SER A 81 -11.98 -32.37 -6.88
CA SER A 81 -12.46 -33.74 -6.65
C SER A 81 -13.24 -33.85 -5.35
N MET A 82 -12.74 -33.27 -4.26
CA MET A 82 -13.43 -33.22 -2.97
C MET A 82 -14.77 -32.49 -3.12
N THR A 83 -14.80 -31.34 -3.77
CA THR A 83 -16.06 -30.60 -3.97
C THR A 83 -17.09 -31.40 -4.76
N LEU A 84 -16.66 -32.08 -5.83
CA LEU A 84 -17.60 -32.87 -6.64
C LEU A 84 -18.11 -34.09 -5.88
N ASN A 85 -17.21 -34.82 -5.20
CA ASN A 85 -17.59 -35.97 -4.39
C ASN A 85 -18.55 -35.58 -3.25
N LEU A 86 -18.32 -34.43 -2.60
CA LEU A 86 -19.21 -33.93 -1.55
C LEU A 86 -20.60 -33.59 -2.10
N LEU A 87 -20.68 -32.91 -3.25
CA LEU A 87 -21.95 -32.53 -3.88
C LEU A 87 -22.71 -33.72 -4.49
N LEU A 88 -22.02 -34.82 -4.81
CA LEU A 88 -22.67 -36.05 -5.27
C LEU A 88 -23.32 -36.84 -4.12
N SER A 89 -22.77 -36.76 -2.91
CA SER A 89 -23.22 -37.57 -1.76
C SER A 89 -24.02 -36.79 -0.71
N HIS A 90 -23.94 -35.46 -0.69
CA HIS A 90 -24.56 -34.63 0.34
C HIS A 90 -25.19 -33.38 -0.26
N THR A 91 -26.21 -32.86 0.42
CA THR A 91 -26.79 -31.55 0.11
C THR A 91 -25.84 -30.41 0.47
N PRO A 92 -25.95 -29.23 -0.15
CA PRO A 92 -25.07 -28.09 0.16
C PRO A 92 -25.05 -27.69 1.65
N THR A 93 -26.18 -27.86 2.35
CA THR A 93 -26.28 -27.60 3.80
C THR A 93 -25.47 -28.60 4.61
N GLU A 94 -25.56 -29.89 4.29
CA GLU A 94 -24.79 -30.94 4.97
C GLU A 94 -23.28 -30.80 4.71
N VAL A 95 -22.90 -30.42 3.48
CA VAL A 95 -21.50 -30.13 3.14
C VAL A 95 -20.95 -28.99 3.98
N LYS A 96 -21.75 -27.93 4.17
CA LYS A 96 -21.37 -26.81 5.03
C LYS A 96 -21.17 -27.27 6.47
N ASP A 97 -22.11 -28.03 7.01
CA ASP A 97 -22.02 -28.55 8.38
C ASP A 97 -20.77 -29.43 8.57
N LEU A 98 -20.44 -30.28 7.58
CA LEU A 98 -19.24 -31.11 7.62
C LEU A 98 -17.96 -30.25 7.66
N LEU A 99 -17.89 -29.22 6.80
CA LEU A 99 -16.76 -28.30 6.78
C LEU A 99 -16.64 -27.49 8.08
N ASP A 100 -17.77 -27.13 8.69
CA ASP A 100 -17.81 -26.41 9.98
C ASP A 100 -17.29 -27.24 11.16
N HIS A 101 -17.28 -28.58 11.04
CA HIS A 101 -16.68 -29.53 11.99
C HIS A 101 -15.23 -29.91 11.64
N SER A 102 -14.65 -29.32 10.59
CA SER A 102 -13.25 -29.59 10.23
C SER A 102 -12.26 -29.00 11.24
N PHE A 103 -11.07 -29.60 11.32
CA PHE A 103 -9.99 -29.06 12.17
C PHE A 103 -9.56 -27.66 11.74
N ALA A 104 -9.65 -27.33 10.44
CA ALA A 104 -9.41 -25.97 9.96
C ALA A 104 -10.41 -24.97 10.55
N ALA A 105 -11.71 -25.29 10.49
CA ALA A 105 -12.75 -24.43 11.06
C ALA A 105 -12.59 -24.27 12.58
N PHE A 106 -12.19 -25.35 13.28
CA PHE A 106 -11.87 -25.27 14.70
C PHE A 106 -10.69 -24.34 14.99
N GLN A 107 -9.61 -24.44 14.23
CA GLN A 107 -8.43 -23.57 14.37
C GLN A 107 -8.75 -22.11 14.06
N GLU A 108 -9.54 -21.84 13.03
CA GLU A 108 -9.98 -20.48 12.68
C GLU A 108 -10.84 -19.85 13.79
N LYS A 109 -11.83 -20.61 14.29
CA LYS A 109 -12.67 -20.17 15.42
C LYS A 109 -11.83 -19.86 16.67
N ARG A 110 -10.82 -20.70 16.97
CA ARG A 110 -9.97 -20.54 18.15
C ARG A 110 -8.92 -19.43 18.02
N ALA A 111 -8.33 -19.26 16.84
CA ALA A 111 -7.42 -18.14 16.57
C ALA A 111 -8.15 -16.80 16.81
N GLY A 112 -9.47 -16.81 16.59
CA GLY A 112 -10.33 -15.65 16.68
C GLY A 112 -10.06 -14.73 15.50
N SER A 113 -11.08 -14.02 15.02
CA SER A 113 -10.82 -12.99 14.02
C SER A 113 -10.01 -11.86 14.69
N PRO A 114 -8.83 -11.48 14.17
CA PRO A 114 -8.13 -10.28 14.64
C PRO A 114 -9.03 -9.05 14.56
N VAL A 115 -9.98 -9.06 13.60
CA VAL A 115 -11.01 -8.04 13.44
C VAL A 115 -11.96 -8.02 14.63
N GLN A 116 -12.32 -9.18 15.19
CA GLN A 116 -13.23 -9.27 16.32
C GLN A 116 -12.60 -8.81 17.63
N ARG A 117 -11.33 -9.15 17.89
CA ARG A 117 -10.58 -8.54 19.00
C ARG A 117 -10.47 -7.02 18.85
N ARG A 118 -10.12 -6.55 17.65
CA ARG A 118 -10.02 -5.11 17.37
C ARG A 118 -11.37 -4.41 17.49
N TRP A 119 -12.45 -5.08 17.12
CA TRP A 119 -13.83 -4.59 17.28
C TRP A 119 -14.20 -4.44 18.75
N GLU A 120 -13.92 -5.46 19.56
CA GLU A 120 -14.14 -5.42 21.02
C GLU A 120 -13.31 -4.33 21.70
N GLU A 121 -12.04 -4.18 21.32
CA GLU A 121 -11.17 -3.08 21.79
C GLU A 121 -11.74 -1.71 21.40
N MET A 122 -12.16 -1.54 20.15
CA MET A 122 -12.72 -0.28 19.65
C MET A 122 -14.06 0.07 20.34
N LEU A 123 -14.92 -0.93 20.57
CA LEU A 123 -16.14 -0.77 21.35
C LEU A 123 -15.83 -0.40 22.80
N GLY A 124 -14.81 -1.00 23.43
CA GLY A 124 -14.37 -0.63 24.77
C GLY A 124 -13.91 0.83 24.86
N VAL A 125 -13.13 1.29 23.87
CA VAL A 125 -12.70 2.69 23.76
C VAL A 125 -13.91 3.61 23.59
N LEU A 126 -14.83 3.28 22.68
CA LEU A 126 -16.06 4.05 22.47
C LEU A 126 -16.89 4.15 23.75
N ASN A 127 -17.17 3.02 24.41
CA ASN A 127 -17.94 2.97 25.66
C ASN A 127 -17.27 3.73 26.82
N SER A 128 -15.95 3.88 26.82
CA SER A 128 -15.24 4.70 27.81
C SER A 128 -15.23 6.20 27.48
N ALA A 129 -15.40 6.55 26.21
CA ALA A 129 -15.39 7.93 25.73
C ALA A 129 -16.80 8.56 25.69
N LEU A 130 -17.82 7.74 25.42
CA LEU A 130 -19.22 8.16 25.32
C LEU A 130 -19.82 8.74 26.62
N PRO A 131 -19.45 8.33 27.85
CA PRO A 131 -19.97 8.95 29.08
C PRO A 131 -19.53 10.42 29.26
N ARG A 132 -18.49 10.85 28.53
CA ARG A 132 -18.02 12.25 28.46
C ARG A 132 -18.55 12.99 27.23
N GLY A 133 -19.35 12.33 26.40
CA GLY A 133 -20.00 12.94 25.25
C GLY A 133 -21.20 13.77 25.69
N VAL A 134 -21.31 14.99 25.18
CA VAL A 134 -22.46 15.88 25.39
C VAL A 134 -23.61 15.54 24.42
N CYS A 135 -23.48 14.45 23.65
CA CYS A 135 -24.52 13.98 22.76
C CYS A 135 -25.43 13.02 23.53
N ASP A 136 -26.74 13.27 23.48
CA ASP A 136 -27.74 12.33 23.99
C ASP A 136 -27.56 11.00 23.24
N THR A 137 -27.10 9.99 23.96
CA THR A 137 -26.76 8.66 23.41
C THR A 137 -28.02 7.85 23.05
N GLY A 138 -29.20 8.46 23.18
CA GLY A 138 -30.51 7.87 22.92
C GLY A 138 -30.96 7.94 21.47
N ASP A 139 -30.37 8.80 20.63
CA ASP A 139 -30.70 8.88 19.20
C ASP A 139 -29.44 8.74 18.31
N PRO A 140 -29.21 7.54 17.71
CA PRO A 140 -28.13 7.29 16.77
C PRO A 140 -28.14 8.21 15.53
N TYR A 141 -29.29 8.75 15.14
CA TYR A 141 -29.42 9.60 13.94
C TYR A 141 -28.83 11.00 14.16
N GLU A 142 -28.96 11.57 15.36
CA GLU A 142 -28.39 12.87 15.69
C GLU A 142 -26.84 12.83 15.66
N ILE A 143 -26.25 11.71 16.08
CA ILE A 143 -24.79 11.51 16.01
C ILE A 143 -24.33 11.46 14.55
N LEU A 144 -25.05 10.74 13.69
CA LEU A 144 -24.74 10.65 12.27
C LEU A 144 -24.86 12.02 11.57
N GLU A 145 -25.92 12.77 11.86
CA GLU A 145 -26.12 14.12 11.32
C GLU A 145 -24.99 15.08 11.75
N ASN A 146 -24.56 15.02 13.01
CA ASN A 146 -23.44 15.82 13.50
C ASN A 146 -22.10 15.44 12.84
N ILE A 147 -21.88 14.15 12.56
CA ILE A 147 -20.71 13.70 11.81
C ILE A 147 -20.72 14.26 10.38
N GLU A 148 -21.87 14.19 9.71
CA GLU A 148 -22.05 14.74 8.35
C GLU A 148 -21.81 16.25 8.32
N LYS A 149 -22.49 17.01 9.19
CA LYS A 149 -22.28 18.47 9.34
C LYS A 149 -20.82 18.81 9.57
N ARG A 150 -20.13 18.07 10.45
CA ARG A 150 -18.70 18.31 10.72
C ARG A 150 -17.82 18.04 9.50
N LEU A 151 -18.14 17.03 8.71
CA LEU A 151 -17.42 16.74 7.47
C LEU A 151 -17.65 17.83 6.42
N GLU A 152 -18.88 18.33 6.30
CA GLU A 152 -19.22 19.46 5.43
C GLU A 152 -18.48 20.73 5.83
N THR A 153 -18.57 21.16 7.09
CA THR A 153 -17.86 22.34 7.59
C THR A 153 -16.34 22.22 7.38
N LYS A 154 -15.78 21.02 7.53
CA LYS A 154 -14.34 20.77 7.29
C LYS A 154 -13.99 20.87 5.80
N LYS A 155 -14.87 20.42 4.89
CA LYS A 155 -14.70 20.59 3.44
C LYS A 155 -14.78 22.07 3.06
N GLU A 156 -15.80 22.78 3.54
CA GLU A 156 -15.98 24.22 3.30
C GLU A 156 -14.79 25.03 3.78
N LYS A 157 -14.32 24.78 5.01
CA LYS A 157 -13.12 25.43 5.55
C LYS A 157 -11.90 25.20 4.65
N ARG A 158 -11.71 24.00 4.12
CA ARG A 158 -10.60 23.69 3.19
C ARG A 158 -10.74 24.45 1.87
N VAL A 159 -11.94 24.55 1.30
CA VAL A 159 -12.22 25.31 0.08
C VAL A 159 -11.93 26.79 0.32
N MET A 160 -12.51 27.38 1.37
CA MET A 160 -12.34 28.79 1.72
C MET A 160 -10.88 29.15 2.02
N THR A 161 -10.15 28.29 2.75
CA THR A 161 -8.71 28.48 3.01
C THR A 161 -7.91 28.49 1.69
N ARG A 162 -8.27 27.62 0.74
CA ARG A 162 -7.62 27.55 -0.58
C ARG A 162 -7.93 28.78 -1.41
N GLU A 163 -9.17 29.28 -1.37
CA GLU A 163 -9.59 30.50 -2.07
C GLU A 163 -8.85 31.73 -1.53
N ILE A 164 -8.84 31.94 -0.21
CA ILE A 164 -8.08 33.04 0.43
C ILE A 164 -6.60 32.98 0.04
N ARG A 165 -5.99 31.78 0.06
CA ARG A 165 -4.59 31.61 -0.34
C ARG A 165 -4.37 31.96 -1.82
N ASN A 166 -5.28 31.52 -2.70
CA ASN A 166 -5.22 31.82 -4.13
C ASN A 166 -5.42 33.31 -4.40
N GLU A 167 -6.32 34.00 -3.71
CA GLU A 167 -6.55 35.44 -3.84
C GLU A 167 -5.34 36.25 -3.40
N ARG A 168 -4.77 35.94 -2.23
CA ARG A 168 -3.52 36.57 -1.75
C ARG A 168 -2.40 36.43 -2.78
N ARG A 169 -2.27 35.22 -3.32
CA ARG A 169 -1.30 34.91 -4.37
C ARG A 169 -1.60 35.70 -5.65
N LEU A 170 -2.85 35.75 -6.09
CA LEU A 170 -3.24 36.52 -7.27
C LEU A 170 -2.88 38.00 -7.11
N ARG A 171 -3.19 38.61 -5.96
CA ARG A 171 -2.83 40.01 -5.68
C ARG A 171 -1.32 40.26 -5.75
N ALA A 172 -0.52 39.37 -5.18
CA ALA A 172 0.94 39.49 -5.20
C ALA A 172 1.54 39.32 -6.62
N TYR A 173 1.01 38.38 -7.41
CA TYR A 173 1.57 38.04 -8.72
C TYR A 173 0.99 38.86 -9.89
N LYS A 174 -0.20 39.46 -9.74
CA LYS A 174 -0.86 40.29 -10.76
C LYS A 174 0.06 41.32 -11.45
N PRO A 175 0.89 42.12 -10.73
CA PRO A 175 1.76 43.10 -11.39
C PRO A 175 2.87 42.48 -12.25
N TYR A 176 3.23 41.22 -12.01
CA TYR A 176 4.33 40.50 -12.69
C TYR A 176 3.85 39.66 -13.89
N LEU A 177 2.55 39.43 -14.05
CA LEU A 177 1.97 38.67 -15.16
C LEU A 177 1.88 39.54 -16.43
N ARG A 178 3.04 39.98 -16.92
CA ARG A 178 3.17 40.81 -18.11
C ARG A 178 3.52 39.97 -19.34
N PRO A 179 3.25 40.48 -20.55
CA PRO A 179 3.73 39.87 -21.80
C PRO A 179 5.24 39.60 -21.77
N GLY A 180 5.65 38.41 -22.21
CA GLY A 180 7.04 37.95 -22.24
C GLY A 180 7.50 37.21 -20.99
N ARG A 181 6.71 37.19 -19.90
CA ARG A 181 7.10 36.50 -18.65
C ARG A 181 6.97 34.99 -18.79
N LEU A 182 7.93 34.25 -18.25
CA LEU A 182 7.90 32.80 -18.18
C LEU A 182 7.23 32.30 -16.90
N CYS A 183 6.38 31.28 -17.00
CA CYS A 183 5.70 30.66 -15.87
C CYS A 183 5.80 29.14 -15.91
N LEU A 184 6.00 28.54 -14.74
CA LEU A 184 5.97 27.09 -14.55
C LEU A 184 4.53 26.68 -14.23
N HIS A 185 3.96 25.78 -15.03
CA HIS A 185 2.64 25.23 -14.78
C HIS A 185 2.71 24.01 -13.85
N LYS A 186 1.61 23.66 -13.16
CA LYS A 186 1.53 22.49 -12.27
C LYS A 186 1.81 21.14 -12.96
N ASN A 187 1.67 21.07 -14.29
CA ASN A 187 2.05 19.90 -15.10
C ASN A 187 3.56 19.83 -15.43
N LYS A 188 4.38 20.69 -14.80
CA LYS A 188 5.83 20.86 -15.05
C LYS A 188 6.21 21.48 -16.40
N GLY A 189 5.26 21.88 -17.24
CA GLY A 189 5.54 22.62 -18.48
C GLY A 189 5.89 24.08 -18.23
N VAL A 190 6.74 24.65 -19.08
CA VAL A 190 7.15 26.07 -19.03
C VAL A 190 6.41 26.84 -20.12
N TYR A 191 5.75 27.92 -19.72
CA TYR A 191 4.86 28.69 -20.60
C TYR A 191 5.31 30.15 -20.68
N VAL A 192 5.26 30.74 -21.88
CA VAL A 192 5.46 32.18 -22.10
C VAL A 192 4.10 32.86 -22.14
N ILE A 193 3.92 33.91 -21.33
CA ILE A 193 2.70 34.71 -21.29
C ILE A 193 2.71 35.73 -22.44
N PHE A 194 1.66 35.75 -23.25
CA PHE A 194 1.48 36.75 -24.32
C PHE A 194 0.60 37.91 -23.88
N HIS A 195 -0.53 37.60 -23.25
CA HIS A 195 -1.40 38.61 -22.63
C HIS A 195 -2.25 37.96 -21.54
N THR A 196 -2.78 38.77 -20.63
CA THR A 196 -3.69 38.35 -19.58
C THR A 196 -5.05 38.99 -19.75
N TYR A 197 -6.12 38.25 -19.50
CA TYR A 197 -7.49 38.75 -19.53
C TYR A 197 -8.33 38.07 -18.44
N MET A 198 -9.49 38.64 -18.13
CA MET A 198 -10.43 38.07 -17.17
C MET A 198 -11.51 37.28 -17.92
N ASP A 199 -11.76 36.04 -17.50
CA ASP A 199 -12.79 35.13 -18.04
C ASP A 199 -13.59 34.60 -16.83
N GLU A 200 -14.90 34.84 -16.78
CA GLU A 200 -15.77 34.43 -15.65
C GLU A 200 -15.21 34.78 -14.26
N GLY A 201 -14.63 35.97 -14.10
CA GLY A 201 -14.04 36.43 -12.82
C GLY A 201 -12.68 35.79 -12.47
N ARG A 202 -12.12 34.93 -13.33
CA ARG A 202 -10.79 34.32 -13.16
C ARG A 202 -9.76 34.98 -14.08
N LEU A 203 -8.56 35.23 -13.56
CA LEU A 203 -7.44 35.71 -14.37
C LEU A 203 -6.88 34.56 -15.23
N ILE A 204 -6.95 34.72 -16.54
CA ILE A 204 -6.39 33.78 -17.51
C ILE A 204 -5.17 34.40 -18.19
N CYS A 205 -4.09 33.63 -18.23
CA CYS A 205 -2.90 33.92 -19.02
C CYS A 205 -3.03 33.19 -20.36
N ALA A 206 -3.06 33.92 -21.47
CA ALA A 206 -2.90 33.30 -22.78
C ALA A 206 -1.42 33.03 -22.99
N ALA A 207 -1.05 31.75 -22.99
CA ALA A 207 0.35 31.35 -22.93
C ALA A 207 0.66 30.22 -23.90
N HIS A 208 1.91 30.14 -24.35
CA HIS A 208 2.39 29.06 -25.21
C HIS A 208 3.40 28.20 -24.44
N ASN A 209 3.29 26.87 -24.56
CA ASN A 209 4.24 25.96 -23.96
C ASN A 209 5.55 26.02 -24.76
N ILE A 210 6.63 26.47 -24.15
CA ILE A 210 7.94 26.56 -24.80
C ILE A 210 8.41 25.20 -25.25
N GLN A 211 8.01 24.11 -24.59
CA GLN A 211 8.43 22.74 -24.90
C GLN A 211 7.65 22.10 -26.06
N GLU A 212 6.59 22.74 -26.55
CA GLU A 212 5.85 22.26 -27.72
C GLU A 212 6.35 22.96 -29.00
N THR A 213 6.28 22.28 -30.15
CA THR A 213 6.56 22.94 -31.44
C THR A 213 5.46 23.95 -31.75
N VAL A 214 5.85 25.14 -32.21
CA VAL A 214 4.89 26.22 -32.54
C VAL A 214 4.05 25.80 -33.74
N ARG A 215 2.85 25.26 -33.48
CA ARG A 215 1.88 24.88 -34.53
C ARG A 215 1.04 26.11 -34.91
N ALA A 216 1.16 26.57 -36.16
CA ALA A 216 0.37 27.67 -36.69
C ALA A 216 -0.77 27.17 -37.58
N ARG A 217 -1.96 27.77 -37.44
CA ARG A 217 -3.06 27.65 -38.42
C ARG A 217 -3.38 29.07 -38.90
N LYS A 218 -3.27 29.34 -40.20
CA LYS A 218 -3.47 30.68 -40.81
C LYS A 218 -2.65 31.81 -40.13
N ARG A 219 -1.33 31.68 -40.04
CA ARG A 219 -0.37 32.71 -39.55
C ARG A 219 -0.57 33.20 -38.08
N LYS A 220 -1.37 32.52 -37.26
CA LYS A 220 -1.53 32.84 -35.81
C LYS A 220 -1.12 31.64 -34.94
N ILE A 221 -0.37 31.92 -33.86
CA ILE A 221 0.07 30.92 -32.87
C ILE A 221 -1.14 30.47 -32.02
N ARG A 222 -1.25 29.17 -31.75
CA ARG A 222 -2.26 28.65 -30.82
C ARG A 222 -1.82 28.90 -29.37
N LEU A 223 -2.45 29.86 -28.72
CA LEU A 223 -2.29 30.12 -27.29
C LEU A 223 -3.20 29.20 -26.48
N ARG A 224 -2.69 28.68 -25.36
CA ARG A 224 -3.49 27.94 -24.38
C ARG A 224 -4.01 28.91 -23.32
N LYS A 225 -5.28 28.70 -22.93
CA LYS A 225 -5.86 29.37 -21.76
C LYS A 225 -5.26 28.73 -20.50
N VAL A 226 -4.40 29.45 -19.78
CA VAL A 226 -3.81 28.99 -18.52
C VAL A 226 -4.38 29.80 -17.36
N PRO A 227 -5.29 29.21 -16.55
CA PRO A 227 -5.77 29.83 -15.33
C PRO A 227 -4.65 30.06 -14.31
N PHE A 228 -4.71 31.17 -13.56
CA PHE A 228 -3.69 31.51 -12.57
C PHE A 228 -3.49 30.43 -11.49
N ASP A 229 -4.55 29.74 -11.07
CA ASP A 229 -4.49 28.67 -10.06
C ASP A 229 -3.65 27.46 -10.53
N LYS A 230 -3.37 27.36 -11.83
CA LYS A 230 -2.52 26.33 -12.42
C LYS A 230 -1.06 26.74 -12.57
N ILE A 231 -0.72 28.01 -12.33
CA ILE A 231 0.65 28.50 -12.30
C ILE A 231 1.28 28.08 -10.96
N ARG A 232 2.41 27.37 -11.02
CA ARG A 232 3.20 26.93 -9.87
C ARG A 232 4.22 27.98 -9.46
N ALA A 233 4.93 28.58 -10.40
CA ALA A 233 5.92 29.63 -10.14
C ALA A 233 6.05 30.58 -11.36
N LEU A 234 6.56 31.79 -11.14
CA LEU A 234 7.03 32.67 -12.21
C LEU A 234 8.55 32.66 -12.19
N TYR A 235 9.17 32.64 -13.37
CA TYR A 235 10.61 32.85 -13.48
C TYR A 235 10.92 34.34 -13.56
N ASP A 236 12.13 34.73 -13.20
CA ASP A 236 12.59 36.12 -13.25
C ASP A 236 12.95 36.59 -14.65
N TYR A 237 13.26 35.65 -15.53
CA TYR A 237 13.56 35.91 -16.94
C TYR A 237 12.34 36.45 -17.69
N ARG A 238 12.56 37.53 -18.46
CA ARG A 238 11.56 38.13 -19.34
C ARG A 238 12.06 38.06 -20.76
N VAL A 239 11.21 37.54 -21.62
CA VAL A 239 11.44 37.44 -23.06
C VAL A 239 10.88 38.68 -23.74
N ASP A 240 11.68 39.33 -24.56
CA ASP A 240 11.18 40.38 -25.46
C ASP A 240 10.48 39.73 -26.65
N LEU A 241 9.15 39.81 -26.65
CA LEU A 241 8.32 39.29 -27.73
C LEU A 241 8.37 40.27 -28.91
N PRO A 242 8.87 39.88 -30.10
CA PRO A 242 8.96 40.79 -31.24
C PRO A 242 7.58 41.23 -31.73
N GLU A 243 7.44 42.52 -32.02
CA GLU A 243 6.24 43.10 -32.61
C GLU A 243 6.10 42.61 -34.06
N GLY A 244 5.07 41.81 -34.32
CA GLY A 244 4.88 41.12 -35.62
C GLY A 244 5.39 39.68 -35.57
N TYR A 245 4.49 38.76 -35.20
CA TYR A 245 4.72 37.32 -35.05
C TYR A 245 5.26 36.65 -36.34
N SER A 246 6.57 36.69 -36.56
CA SER A 246 7.23 35.78 -37.52
C SER A 246 7.52 34.46 -36.80
N LEU A 247 6.96 33.36 -37.33
CA LEU A 247 7.02 32.03 -36.70
C LEU A 247 8.46 31.55 -36.50
N GLU A 248 9.35 31.86 -37.44
CA GLU A 248 10.76 31.48 -37.42
C GLU A 248 11.53 32.16 -36.30
N ARG A 249 11.29 33.47 -36.08
CA ARG A 249 11.95 34.22 -34.99
C ARG A 249 11.50 33.74 -33.61
N LEU A 250 10.22 33.39 -33.45
CA LEU A 250 9.69 32.88 -32.18
C LEU A 250 10.16 31.46 -31.90
N GLN A 251 10.28 30.60 -32.92
CA GLN A 251 10.86 29.27 -32.76
C GLN A 251 12.34 29.34 -32.38
N ALA A 252 13.14 30.16 -33.07
CA ALA A 252 14.55 30.36 -32.73
C ALA A 252 14.74 30.90 -31.30
N LEU A 253 13.88 31.82 -30.88
CA LEU A 253 13.91 32.39 -29.53
C LEU A 253 13.52 31.34 -28.46
N PHE A 254 12.50 30.51 -28.72
CA PHE A 254 12.11 29.45 -27.79
C PHE A 254 13.15 28.33 -27.71
N ASP A 255 13.79 27.99 -28.82
CA ASP A 255 14.88 27.00 -28.83
C ASP A 255 16.14 27.51 -28.14
N ALA A 256 16.42 28.82 -28.18
CA ALA A 256 17.49 29.44 -27.38
C ALA A 256 17.21 29.30 -25.87
N ILE A 257 15.98 29.60 -25.44
CA ILE A 257 15.57 29.50 -24.03
C ILE A 257 15.54 28.05 -23.54
N ARG A 258 15.33 27.06 -24.42
CA ARG A 258 15.40 25.63 -24.04
C ARG A 258 16.83 25.15 -23.77
N ARG A 259 17.84 25.83 -24.31
CA ARG A 259 19.25 25.44 -24.20
C ARG A 259 19.94 26.05 -22.98
N GLU A 260 19.38 27.11 -22.42
CA GLU A 260 19.79 27.75 -21.15
C GLU A 260 19.04 27.15 -19.95
#